data_AF-A9GGB4-F1
#
_entry.id   AF-A9GGB4-F1
#
_cell.length_a   1.000
_cell.length_b   1.000
_cell.length_c   1.000
_cell.angle_alpha   90.00
_cell.angle_beta   90.00
_cell.angle_gamma   90.00
#
_symmetry.space_group_name_H-M   'P 1'
#
loop_
_entity.id
_entity.type
_entity.pdbx_description
1 polymer ?
#
loop_
_entity_poly.entity_id
_entity_poly.type
_entity_poly.pdbx_seq_one_letter_code
_entity_poly.pdbx_strand_id
1 'polypeptide(L)'
;MAPKASTAVSSRTKNAQNTRASSDAGGAHRSSGGAPEFTLSAEREAELLREAESLGDNASLFPGKLARRVIWSSRIQLAAERDAADLVRTPFPDDEPPLTREEIRGLREKIELLRVVQSRWQAAQQRQERAAAAFEKPAAEAAQIKQSLLRFFDLRFKKSPEGQKRLMAIRAGSGDADLVQDASDLLLLCSEHAEAVQKAPRDEAAAADRLRELSPVLARMLADKTLSLETVRSRKLRDAAYTLVVNAERRLRAAAEYWYAGTDKMKDYAPFPVSRGAHGGGEEEGADGESEEAEPEDGESEESESGDDEPGDEGQSP
;
A
#
# COMPACT_ATOMS: atom_id res chain seq x y z
N MET A 1 17.03 -70.76 50.85
CA MET A 1 15.59 -70.66 51.13
C MET A 1 15.24 -69.19 51.27
N ALA A 2 14.40 -68.64 50.39
CA ALA A 2 13.71 -67.38 50.67
C ALA A 2 12.61 -67.68 51.72
N PRO A 3 12.15 -66.71 52.54
CA PRO A 3 11.21 -65.73 52.00
C PRO A 3 11.17 -64.33 52.64
N LYS A 4 10.84 -63.38 51.75
CA LYS A 4 9.80 -62.33 51.80
C LYS A 4 9.73 -61.33 52.96
N ALA A 5 9.72 -60.08 52.51
CA ALA A 5 9.55 -58.82 53.21
C ALA A 5 8.14 -58.59 53.78
N SER A 6 8.10 -57.68 54.75
CA SER A 6 6.90 -56.99 55.24
C SER A 6 7.26 -55.55 55.66
N THR A 7 6.52 -54.61 55.07
CA THR A 7 5.90 -53.42 55.66
C THR A 7 6.74 -52.28 56.29
N ALA A 8 6.44 -51.08 55.75
CA ALA A 8 5.99 -49.87 56.46
C ALA A 8 6.99 -48.74 56.84
N VAL A 9 6.49 -47.52 56.58
CA VAL A 9 6.56 -46.27 57.37
C VAL A 9 7.74 -45.30 57.13
N SER A 10 7.35 -44.14 56.57
CA SER A 10 7.59 -42.77 57.04
C SER A 10 8.99 -42.38 57.55
N SER A 11 9.61 -41.37 56.92
CA SER A 11 9.62 -40.00 57.46
C SER A 11 10.75 -39.14 56.86
N ARG A 12 10.40 -37.86 56.62
CA ARG A 12 11.18 -36.65 56.97
C ARG A 12 12.57 -36.47 56.34
N THR A 13 12.72 -35.39 55.57
CA THR A 13 13.80 -34.41 55.80
C THR A 13 13.48 -33.06 55.16
N LYS A 14 13.64 -32.01 55.97
CA LYS A 14 13.76 -30.60 55.59
C LYS A 14 15.21 -30.35 55.18
N ASN A 15 15.45 -29.47 54.20
CA ASN A 15 16.48 -28.41 54.18
C ASN A 15 16.53 -27.81 52.76
N ALA A 16 16.23 -26.53 52.59
CA ALA A 16 17.02 -25.34 52.89
C ALA A 16 18.01 -24.98 51.75
N GLN A 17 17.76 -23.79 51.19
CA GLN A 17 18.73 -22.83 50.64
C GLN A 17 19.65 -23.29 49.50
N ASN A 18 19.45 -22.72 48.31
CA ASN A 18 20.55 -22.01 47.64
C ASN A 18 20.05 -21.02 46.58
N THR A 19 20.19 -19.73 46.90
CA THR A 19 20.32 -18.63 45.96
C THR A 19 21.77 -18.50 45.51
N ARG A 20 21.98 -17.94 44.30
CA ARG A 20 23.25 -17.65 43.56
C ARG A 20 23.60 -18.73 42.54
N ALA A 21 24.05 -18.44 41.32
CA ALA A 21 24.48 -17.19 40.69
C ALA A 21 24.32 -17.30 39.17
N SER A 22 24.20 -16.12 38.57
CA SER A 22 24.66 -15.76 37.22
C SER A 22 25.86 -16.60 36.76
N SER A 23 25.70 -17.28 35.62
CA SER A 23 26.83 -17.76 34.82
C SER A 23 26.54 -17.47 33.35
N ASP A 24 27.43 -16.67 32.79
CA ASP A 24 27.63 -16.47 31.36
C ASP A 24 27.42 -17.75 30.56
N ALA A 25 26.40 -17.73 29.71
CA ALA A 25 26.37 -18.54 28.51
C ALA A 25 26.43 -17.56 27.34
N GLY A 26 27.63 -17.39 26.80
CA GLY A 26 27.89 -16.71 25.55
C GLY A 26 27.13 -17.38 24.42
N GLY A 27 25.87 -16.96 24.24
CA GLY A 27 25.13 -17.16 23.01
C GLY A 27 25.78 -16.29 21.96
N ALA A 28 26.67 -16.89 21.17
CA ALA A 28 27.12 -16.32 19.92
C ALA A 28 25.88 -16.08 19.05
N HIS A 29 25.33 -14.87 19.13
CA HIS A 29 24.48 -14.34 18.08
C HIS A 29 25.32 -14.45 16.81
N ARG A 30 24.96 -15.43 15.96
CA ARG A 30 25.34 -15.41 14.56
C ARG A 30 24.77 -14.10 14.03
N SER A 31 25.59 -13.06 14.00
CA SER A 31 25.40 -11.93 13.12
C SER A 31 25.24 -12.55 11.74
N SER A 32 24.00 -12.61 11.25
CA SER A 32 23.75 -12.78 9.83
C SER A 32 24.57 -11.68 9.20
N GLY A 33 25.65 -12.07 8.52
CA GLY A 33 26.45 -11.16 7.72
C GLY A 33 25.53 -10.61 6.64
N GLY A 34 24.83 -9.52 6.96
CA GLY A 34 24.08 -8.76 5.98
C GLY A 34 25.07 -8.38 4.91
N ALA A 35 24.86 -8.91 3.71
CA ALA A 35 25.56 -8.42 2.53
C ALA A 35 25.48 -6.88 2.56
N PRO A 36 26.57 -6.16 2.26
CA PRO A 36 26.57 -4.70 2.32
C PRO A 36 25.34 -4.18 1.56
N GLU A 37 24.52 -3.38 2.23
CA GLU A 37 23.37 -2.73 1.59
C GLU A 37 23.91 -1.94 0.40
N PHE A 38 23.61 -2.40 -0.80
CA PHE A 38 24.04 -1.73 -2.02
C PHE A 38 23.24 -0.43 -2.14
N THR A 39 23.93 0.70 -2.04
CA THR A 39 23.33 2.04 -2.13
C THR A 39 23.69 2.68 -3.46
N LEU A 40 22.70 3.30 -4.10
CA LEU A 40 22.93 4.10 -5.30
C LEU A 40 23.72 5.36 -4.96
N SER A 41 24.73 5.69 -5.78
CA SER A 41 25.33 7.01 -5.72
C SER A 41 24.32 8.07 -6.17
N ALA A 42 24.42 9.29 -5.63
CA ALA A 42 23.49 10.37 -5.95
C ALA A 42 23.51 10.72 -7.46
N GLU A 43 24.69 10.68 -8.09
CA GLU A 43 24.84 10.92 -9.53
C GLU A 43 24.12 9.86 -10.36
N ARG A 44 24.28 8.58 -9.99
CA ARG A 44 23.65 7.47 -10.70
C ARG A 44 22.14 7.45 -10.49
N GLU A 45 21.68 7.75 -9.28
CA GLU A 45 20.26 7.92 -9.01
C GLU A 45 19.65 9.02 -9.89
N ALA A 46 20.31 10.18 -9.99
CA ALA A 46 19.85 11.28 -10.83
C ALA A 46 19.82 10.95 -12.33
N GLU A 47 20.73 10.09 -12.80
CA GLU A 47 20.72 9.58 -14.17
C GLU A 47 19.54 8.63 -14.43
N LEU A 48 19.35 7.64 -13.55
CA LEU A 48 18.24 6.69 -13.70
C LEU A 48 16.88 7.36 -13.51
N LEU A 49 16.80 8.42 -12.70
CA LEU A 49 15.59 9.25 -12.62
C LEU A 49 15.30 9.96 -13.94
N ARG A 50 16.32 10.49 -14.64
CA ARG A 50 16.14 11.07 -15.98
C ARG A 50 15.70 10.01 -17.00
N GLU A 51 16.29 8.81 -16.95
CA GLU A 51 15.87 7.66 -17.77
C GLU A 51 14.40 7.31 -17.49
N ALA A 52 14.01 7.24 -16.21
CA ALA A 52 12.63 6.96 -15.81
C ALA A 52 11.67 8.06 -16.27
N GLU A 53 12.02 9.34 -16.09
CA GLU A 53 11.20 10.47 -16.54
C GLU A 53 11.02 10.49 -18.07
N SER A 54 12.03 10.06 -18.83
CA SER A 54 11.95 9.97 -20.30
C SER A 54 10.91 8.96 -20.81
N LEU A 55 10.49 8.00 -19.98
CA LEU A 55 9.43 7.05 -20.35
C LEU A 55 8.07 7.73 -20.50
N GLY A 56 7.84 8.85 -19.82
CA GLY A 56 6.58 9.60 -19.87
C GLY A 56 5.36 8.72 -19.57
N ASP A 57 4.38 8.74 -20.47
CA ASP A 57 3.14 7.98 -20.34
C ASP A 57 3.26 6.50 -20.74
N ASN A 58 4.43 6.05 -21.22
CA ASN A 58 4.68 4.64 -21.55
C ASN A 58 5.02 3.77 -20.33
N ALA A 59 4.95 4.35 -19.12
CA ALA A 59 5.22 3.63 -17.88
C ALA A 59 4.12 2.60 -17.58
N SER A 60 4.53 1.37 -17.32
CA SER A 60 3.69 0.30 -16.79
C SER A 60 3.29 0.59 -15.34
N LEU A 61 2.04 0.31 -15.00
CA LEU A 61 1.53 0.44 -13.64
C LEU A 61 2.17 -0.59 -12.71
N PHE A 62 2.66 -0.13 -11.56
CA PHE A 62 3.22 -1.02 -10.55
C PHE A 62 2.12 -1.83 -9.83
N PRO A 63 2.18 -3.19 -9.82
CA PRO A 63 1.10 -4.05 -9.32
C PRO A 63 1.07 -4.25 -7.79
N GLY A 64 1.86 -3.49 -7.01
CA GLY A 64 1.61 -3.31 -5.57
C GLY A 64 2.37 -4.20 -4.57
N LYS A 65 3.13 -5.23 -4.97
CA LYS A 65 3.90 -6.08 -4.02
C LYS A 65 5.42 -5.88 -4.16
N LEU A 66 5.97 -4.79 -3.61
CA LEU A 66 7.39 -4.40 -3.77
C LEU A 66 8.34 -5.50 -3.31
N ALA A 67 8.17 -6.03 -2.10
CA ALA A 67 9.09 -7.01 -1.54
C ALA A 67 9.24 -8.24 -2.45
N ARG A 68 8.11 -8.82 -2.88
CA ARG A 68 8.11 -9.96 -3.82
C ARG A 68 8.76 -9.60 -5.16
N ARG A 69 8.46 -8.41 -5.70
CA ARG A 69 9.03 -7.95 -6.96
C ARG A 69 10.54 -7.81 -6.87
N VAL A 70 11.02 -7.13 -5.84
CA VAL A 70 12.44 -6.93 -5.56
C VAL A 70 13.17 -8.26 -5.42
N ILE A 71 12.66 -9.20 -4.62
CA ILE A 71 13.27 -10.52 -4.43
C ILE A 71 13.40 -11.23 -5.78
N TRP A 72 12.35 -11.20 -6.59
CA TRP A 72 12.33 -11.81 -7.91
C TRP A 72 13.36 -11.18 -8.86
N SER A 73 13.33 -9.85 -8.98
CA SER A 73 14.26 -9.09 -9.82
C SER A 73 15.72 -9.32 -9.39
N SER A 74 15.97 -9.40 -8.08
CA SER A 74 17.31 -9.70 -7.53
C SER A 74 17.76 -11.12 -7.89
N ARG A 75 16.85 -12.11 -7.89
CA ARG A 75 17.19 -13.47 -8.36
C ARG A 75 17.61 -13.48 -9.83
N ILE A 76 16.84 -12.81 -10.69
CA ILE A 76 17.19 -12.67 -12.12
C ILE A 76 18.54 -11.97 -12.28
N GLN A 77 18.79 -10.90 -11.51
CA GLN A 77 20.05 -10.16 -11.53
C GLN A 77 21.25 -11.05 -11.18
N LEU A 78 21.17 -11.85 -10.11
CA LEU A 78 22.25 -12.75 -9.71
C LEU A 78 22.49 -13.85 -10.74
N ALA A 79 21.43 -14.43 -11.31
CA ALA A 79 21.54 -15.41 -12.38
C ALA A 79 22.22 -14.80 -13.62
N ALA A 80 21.79 -13.60 -14.02
CA ALA A 80 22.34 -12.91 -15.19
C ALA A 80 23.83 -12.56 -15.01
N GLU A 81 24.25 -12.19 -13.80
CA GLU A 81 25.67 -11.94 -13.52
C GLU A 81 26.51 -13.21 -13.59
N ARG A 82 26.01 -14.34 -13.05
CA ARG A 82 26.66 -15.66 -13.16
C ARG A 82 26.83 -16.07 -14.63
N ASP A 83 25.78 -15.86 -15.42
CA ASP A 83 25.67 -16.33 -16.79
C ASP A 83 26.10 -15.28 -17.84
N ALA A 84 26.69 -14.16 -17.39
CA ALA A 84 26.96 -12.99 -18.23
C ALA A 84 27.80 -13.28 -19.48
N ALA A 85 28.68 -14.29 -19.44
CA ALA A 85 29.51 -14.67 -20.59
C ALA A 85 28.68 -15.17 -21.79
N ASP A 86 27.56 -15.86 -21.53
CA ASP A 86 26.66 -16.34 -22.57
C ASP A 86 25.73 -15.21 -23.00
N LEU A 87 25.11 -14.51 -22.03
CA LEU A 87 24.09 -13.49 -22.30
C LEU A 87 24.59 -12.34 -23.18
N VAL A 88 25.84 -11.90 -23.02
CA VAL A 88 26.41 -10.81 -23.85
C VAL A 88 26.70 -11.22 -25.30
N ARG A 89 26.67 -12.52 -25.61
CA ARG A 89 26.88 -13.07 -26.96
C ARG A 89 25.56 -13.32 -27.70
N THR A 90 24.44 -12.96 -27.09
CA THR A 90 23.10 -13.15 -27.68
C THR A 90 22.97 -12.31 -28.95
N PRO A 91 22.54 -12.89 -30.08
CA PRO A 91 22.32 -12.15 -31.32
C PRO A 91 20.99 -11.40 -31.24
N PHE A 92 21.02 -10.17 -30.72
CA PHE A 92 19.88 -9.24 -30.81
C PHE A 92 19.73 -8.70 -32.25
N PRO A 93 18.50 -8.33 -32.67
CA PRO A 93 18.26 -7.66 -33.95
C PRO A 93 19.09 -6.38 -34.14
N ASP A 94 19.39 -6.01 -35.39
CA ASP A 94 20.25 -4.85 -35.72
C ASP A 94 19.71 -3.50 -35.20
N ASP A 95 18.40 -3.41 -34.91
CA ASP A 95 17.73 -2.24 -34.34
C ASP A 95 17.74 -2.20 -32.80
N GLU A 96 18.25 -3.24 -32.14
CA GLU A 96 18.39 -3.32 -30.68
C GLU A 96 19.87 -3.41 -30.27
N PRO A 97 20.36 -2.57 -29.33
CA PRO A 97 21.76 -2.63 -28.91
C PRO A 97 22.09 -3.99 -28.29
N PRO A 98 23.30 -4.54 -28.47
CA PRO A 98 23.67 -5.80 -27.87
C PRO A 98 23.71 -5.68 -26.34
N LEU A 99 23.34 -6.76 -25.64
CA LEU A 99 23.40 -6.80 -24.19
C LEU A 99 24.85 -6.74 -23.69
N THR A 100 25.16 -5.80 -22.82
CA THR A 100 26.50 -5.62 -22.23
C THR A 100 26.59 -6.09 -20.78
N ARG A 101 27.81 -6.34 -20.28
CA ARG A 101 28.03 -6.64 -18.85
C ARG A 101 27.61 -5.49 -17.95
N GLU A 102 27.71 -4.25 -18.45
CA GLU A 102 27.28 -3.06 -17.73
C GLU A 102 25.77 -3.00 -17.60
N GLU A 103 25.01 -3.30 -18.66
CA GLU A 103 23.55 -3.39 -18.60
C GLU A 103 23.07 -4.51 -17.65
N ILE A 104 23.75 -5.66 -17.64
CA ILE A 104 23.44 -6.76 -16.70
C ILE A 104 23.60 -6.29 -15.24
N ARG A 105 24.72 -5.64 -14.91
CA ARG A 105 24.95 -5.07 -13.57
C ARG A 105 23.96 -3.93 -13.27
N GLY A 106 23.62 -3.14 -14.28
CA GLY A 106 22.68 -2.02 -14.20
C GLY A 106 21.27 -2.43 -13.77
N LEU A 107 20.88 -3.70 -13.91
CA LEU A 107 19.62 -4.19 -13.33
C LEU A 107 19.59 -4.01 -11.81
N ARG A 108 20.71 -4.25 -11.11
CA ARG A 108 20.78 -4.02 -9.66
C ARG A 108 20.48 -2.57 -9.30
N GLU A 109 21.03 -1.64 -10.06
CA GLU A 109 20.82 -0.21 -9.85
C GLU A 109 19.35 0.20 -10.09
N LYS A 110 18.71 -0.36 -11.13
CA LYS A 110 17.29 -0.15 -11.41
C LYS A 110 16.39 -0.72 -10.31
N ILE A 111 16.76 -1.86 -9.71
CA ILE A 111 16.05 -2.46 -8.56
C ILE A 111 16.15 -1.55 -7.33
N GLU A 112 17.33 -0.99 -7.04
CA GLU A 112 17.47 -0.04 -5.92
C GLU A 112 16.71 1.25 -6.17
N LEU A 113 16.72 1.78 -7.41
CA LEU A 113 15.92 2.95 -7.74
C LEU A 113 14.45 2.69 -7.41
N LEU A 114 13.91 1.54 -7.86
CA LEU A 114 12.52 1.14 -7.58
C LEU A 114 12.22 1.11 -6.08
N ARG A 115 13.15 0.62 -5.24
CA ARG A 115 12.99 0.65 -3.78
C ARG A 115 12.94 2.09 -3.25
N VAL A 116 13.89 2.94 -3.65
CA VAL A 116 13.97 4.34 -3.20
C VAL A 116 12.70 5.10 -3.57
N VAL A 117 12.26 5.03 -4.83
CA VAL A 117 11.06 5.77 -5.28
C VAL A 117 9.77 5.21 -4.66
N GLN A 118 9.68 3.90 -4.40
CA GLN A 118 8.56 3.32 -3.67
C GLN A 118 8.52 3.81 -2.23
N SER A 119 9.66 3.88 -1.53
CA SER A 119 9.73 4.43 -0.18
C SER A 119 9.32 5.91 -0.15
N ARG A 120 9.76 6.71 -1.14
CA ARG A 120 9.34 8.12 -1.29
C ARG A 120 7.83 8.23 -1.53
N TRP A 121 7.27 7.39 -2.41
CA TRP A 121 5.83 7.32 -2.65
C TRP A 121 5.05 6.96 -1.37
N GLN A 122 5.48 5.93 -0.63
CA GLN A 122 4.85 5.54 0.63
C GLN A 122 4.89 6.65 1.68
N ALA A 123 6.03 7.35 1.81
CA ALA A 123 6.14 8.49 2.71
C ALA A 123 5.21 9.65 2.30
N ALA A 124 5.08 9.94 1.00
CA ALA A 124 4.13 10.93 0.50
C ALA A 124 2.67 10.52 0.77
N GLN A 125 2.32 9.27 0.51
CA GLN A 125 0.99 8.71 0.77
C GLN A 125 0.64 8.76 2.27
N GLN A 126 1.54 8.31 3.15
CA GLN A 126 1.32 8.35 4.60
C GLN A 126 1.15 9.78 5.13
N ARG A 127 1.92 10.74 4.60
CA ARG A 127 1.74 12.16 4.95
C ARG A 127 0.35 12.64 4.57
N GLN A 128 -0.13 12.28 3.39
CA GLN A 128 -1.47 12.63 2.92
C GLN A 128 -2.58 11.98 3.78
N GLU A 129 -2.46 10.70 4.10
CA GLU A 129 -3.41 9.99 4.96
C GLU A 129 -3.48 10.61 6.36
N ARG A 130 -2.32 10.94 6.95
CA ARG A 130 -2.25 11.65 8.23
C ARG A 130 -2.89 13.04 8.16
N ALA A 131 -2.64 13.79 7.08
CA ALA A 131 -3.24 15.11 6.88
C ALA A 131 -4.77 15.02 6.74
N ALA A 132 -5.26 14.03 5.99
CA ALA A 132 -6.69 13.77 5.85
C ALA A 132 -7.34 13.43 7.20
N ALA A 133 -6.75 12.49 7.96
CA ALA A 133 -7.25 12.10 9.28
C ALA A 133 -7.20 13.27 10.29
N ALA A 134 -6.15 14.09 10.26
CA ALA A 134 -6.05 15.26 11.12
C ALA A 134 -7.12 16.31 10.81
N PHE A 135 -7.51 16.44 9.54
CA PHE A 135 -8.50 17.42 9.07
C PHE A 135 -9.94 17.09 9.50
N GLU A 136 -10.29 15.80 9.64
CA GLU A 136 -11.68 15.37 9.86
C GLU A 136 -12.34 16.02 11.08
N LYS A 137 -11.66 16.00 12.24
CA LYS A 137 -12.25 16.50 13.49
C LYS A 137 -12.46 18.03 13.47
N PRO A 138 -11.46 18.87 13.15
CA PRO A 138 -11.65 20.31 13.01
C PRO A 138 -12.69 20.67 11.95
N ALA A 139 -12.74 19.93 10.83
CA ALA A 139 -13.72 20.17 9.78
C ALA A 139 -15.15 19.88 10.24
N ALA A 140 -15.36 18.77 10.95
CA ALA A 140 -16.65 18.43 11.53
C ALA A 140 -17.12 19.49 12.55
N GLU A 141 -16.20 19.98 13.39
CA GLU A 141 -16.48 21.07 14.35
C GLU A 141 -16.89 22.36 13.62
N ALA A 142 -16.12 22.78 12.62
CA ALA A 142 -16.44 23.97 11.84
C ALA A 142 -17.74 23.83 11.04
N ALA A 143 -18.06 22.64 10.53
CA ALA A 143 -19.33 22.38 9.86
C ALA A 143 -20.53 22.53 10.81
N GLN A 144 -20.41 22.07 12.06
CA GLN A 144 -21.43 22.28 13.08
C GLN A 144 -21.61 23.75 13.44
N ILE A 145 -20.50 24.48 13.62
CA ILE A 145 -20.51 25.93 13.88
C ILE A 145 -21.14 26.68 12.70
N LYS A 146 -20.75 26.35 11.46
CA LYS A 146 -21.33 26.88 10.22
C LYS A 146 -22.85 26.72 10.24
N GLN A 147 -23.37 25.52 10.52
CA GLN A 147 -24.81 25.29 10.59
C GLN A 147 -25.49 26.13 11.67
N SER A 148 -24.85 26.31 12.83
CA SER A 148 -25.41 27.13 13.91
C SER A 148 -25.52 28.60 13.54
N LEU A 149 -24.43 29.18 13.00
CA LEU A 149 -24.40 30.57 12.58
C LEU A 149 -25.35 30.83 11.40
N LEU A 150 -25.46 29.89 10.45
CA LEU A 150 -26.42 30.00 9.35
C LEU A 150 -27.87 30.08 9.84
N ARG A 151 -28.27 29.29 10.84
CA ARG A 151 -29.63 29.37 11.42
C ARG A 151 -29.90 30.72 12.08
N PHE A 152 -28.89 31.27 12.76
CA PHE A 152 -28.99 32.62 13.32
C PHE A 152 -29.19 33.66 12.22
N PHE A 153 -28.38 33.62 11.17
CA PHE A 153 -28.49 34.56 10.06
C PHE A 153 -29.76 34.39 9.24
N ASP A 154 -30.33 33.18 9.11
CA ASP A 154 -31.62 32.96 8.45
C ASP A 154 -32.73 33.80 9.09
N LEU A 155 -32.78 33.79 10.43
CA LEU A 155 -33.75 34.57 11.19
C LEU A 155 -33.47 36.07 11.04
N ARG A 156 -32.19 36.46 11.12
CA ARG A 156 -31.76 37.85 11.01
C ARG A 156 -32.07 38.47 9.64
N PHE A 157 -31.92 37.69 8.58
CA PHE A 157 -32.16 38.09 7.19
C PHE A 157 -33.52 37.66 6.67
N LYS A 158 -34.45 37.20 7.50
CA LYS A 158 -35.79 36.73 7.05
C LYS A 158 -36.53 37.72 6.14
N LYS A 159 -36.30 39.03 6.32
CA LYS A 159 -36.89 40.12 5.51
C LYS A 159 -35.89 40.81 4.57
N SER A 160 -34.64 40.36 4.51
CA SER A 160 -33.59 40.94 3.68
C SER A 160 -33.31 40.00 2.50
N PRO A 161 -33.80 40.31 1.28
CA PRO A 161 -33.56 39.45 0.11
C PRO A 161 -32.08 39.35 -0.23
N GLU A 162 -31.30 40.42 -0.03
CA GLU A 162 -29.85 40.44 -0.24
C GLU A 162 -29.13 39.53 0.76
N GLY A 163 -29.52 39.59 2.04
CA GLY A 163 -28.96 38.72 3.08
C GLY A 163 -29.26 37.24 2.81
N GLN A 164 -30.49 36.91 2.42
CA GLN A 164 -30.86 35.55 2.01
C GLN A 164 -30.04 35.06 0.82
N LYS A 165 -29.80 35.91 -0.18
CA LYS A 165 -28.95 35.57 -1.33
C LYS A 165 -27.52 35.22 -0.90
N ARG A 166 -26.93 35.99 0.03
CA ARG A 166 -25.60 35.69 0.59
C ARG A 166 -25.59 34.34 1.33
N LEU A 167 -26.60 34.06 2.15
CA LEU A 167 -26.70 32.78 2.86
C LEU A 167 -26.89 31.59 1.91
N MET A 168 -27.63 31.77 0.82
CA MET A 168 -27.75 30.72 -0.21
C MET A 168 -26.42 30.44 -0.89
N ALA A 169 -25.60 31.47 -1.16
CA ALA A 169 -24.26 31.28 -1.74
C ALA A 169 -23.36 30.44 -0.80
N ILE A 170 -23.36 30.74 0.50
CA ILE A 170 -22.61 29.99 1.54
C ILE A 170 -23.10 28.52 1.68
N ARG A 171 -24.30 28.21 1.20
CA ARG A 171 -24.87 26.85 1.20
C ARG A 171 -24.66 26.08 -0.09
N ALA A 172 -24.34 26.77 -1.17
CA ALA A 172 -24.30 26.18 -2.50
C ALA A 172 -23.10 25.23 -2.68
N GLY A 173 -22.01 25.46 -1.93
CA GLY A 173 -20.83 24.62 -1.94
C GLY A 173 -20.94 23.36 -1.09
N SER A 174 -20.18 22.33 -1.48
CA SER A 174 -20.00 21.07 -0.77
C SER A 174 -18.54 20.60 -0.85
N GLY A 175 -17.97 20.24 0.30
CA GLY A 175 -16.61 19.74 0.39
C GLY A 175 -15.71 20.63 1.26
N ASP A 176 -14.46 20.23 1.39
CA ASP A 176 -13.53 20.86 2.33
C ASP A 176 -13.13 22.27 1.92
N ALA A 177 -12.95 22.52 0.63
CA ALA A 177 -12.63 23.84 0.09
C ALA A 177 -13.77 24.83 0.33
N ASP A 178 -15.01 24.39 0.05
CA ASP A 178 -16.21 25.19 0.31
C ASP A 178 -16.36 25.46 1.81
N LEU A 179 -16.14 24.47 2.68
CA LEU A 179 -16.18 24.69 4.14
C LEU A 179 -15.21 25.78 4.61
N VAL A 180 -13.98 25.82 4.07
CA VAL A 180 -12.98 26.86 4.40
C VAL A 180 -13.41 28.24 3.90
N GLN A 181 -13.96 28.31 2.69
CA GLN A 181 -14.48 29.56 2.12
C GLN A 181 -15.70 30.05 2.92
N ASP A 182 -16.65 29.17 3.18
CA ASP A 182 -17.88 29.45 3.94
C ASP A 182 -17.58 29.90 5.37
N ALA A 183 -16.54 29.35 6.00
CA ALA A 183 -16.08 29.80 7.31
C ALA A 183 -15.62 31.27 7.27
N SER A 184 -14.90 31.65 6.20
CA SER A 184 -14.42 33.02 6.00
C SER A 184 -15.57 33.99 5.72
N ASP A 185 -16.51 33.59 4.85
CA ASP A 185 -17.70 34.38 4.51
C ASP A 185 -18.62 34.58 5.72
N LEU A 186 -18.79 33.54 6.56
CA LEU A 186 -19.54 33.65 7.82
C LEU A 186 -18.87 34.56 8.82
N LEU A 187 -17.54 34.50 8.96
CA LEU A 187 -16.80 35.40 9.85
C LEU A 187 -16.93 36.86 9.41
N LEU A 188 -16.96 37.12 8.10
CA LEU A 188 -17.26 38.44 7.56
C LEU A 188 -18.68 38.88 7.97
N LEU A 189 -19.70 38.05 7.77
CA LEU A 189 -21.07 38.34 8.20
C LEU A 189 -21.17 38.58 9.72
N CYS A 190 -20.43 37.81 10.54
CA CYS A 190 -20.36 38.02 11.98
C CYS A 190 -19.76 39.37 12.34
N SER A 191 -18.76 39.86 11.60
CA SER A 191 -18.17 41.17 11.82
C SER A 191 -19.09 42.32 11.38
N GLU A 192 -19.77 42.18 10.24
CA GLU A 192 -20.79 43.14 9.76
C GLU A 192 -21.97 43.26 10.74
N HIS A 193 -22.28 42.20 11.49
CA HIS A 193 -23.39 42.13 12.43
C HIS A 193 -22.96 41.87 13.89
N ALA A 194 -21.78 42.36 14.27
CA ALA A 194 -21.17 42.08 15.57
C ALA A 194 -22.09 42.33 16.77
N GLU A 195 -22.83 43.46 16.79
CA GLU A 195 -23.76 43.75 17.89
C GLU A 195 -24.90 42.73 18.00
N ALA A 196 -25.41 42.24 16.87
CA ALA A 196 -26.49 41.27 16.85
C ALA A 196 -26.00 39.90 17.30
N VAL A 197 -24.78 39.52 16.90
CA VAL A 197 -24.12 38.27 17.30
C VAL A 197 -23.81 38.28 18.80
N GLN A 198 -23.32 39.41 19.35
CA GLN A 198 -23.02 39.57 20.78
C GLN A 198 -24.27 39.47 21.67
N LYS A 199 -25.42 39.92 21.18
CA LYS A 199 -26.70 39.88 21.93
C LYS A 199 -27.47 38.56 21.73
N ALA A 200 -26.96 37.64 20.91
CA ALA A 200 -27.65 36.43 20.57
C ALA A 200 -27.62 35.41 21.73
N PRO A 201 -28.72 34.66 21.97
CA PRO A 201 -28.90 33.91 23.21
C PRO A 201 -28.33 32.48 23.19
N ARG A 202 -27.77 31.98 22.08
CA ARG A 202 -27.29 30.60 21.93
C ARG A 202 -25.79 30.54 21.69
N ASP A 203 -25.07 31.45 22.34
CA ASP A 203 -23.61 31.55 22.28
C ASP A 203 -23.05 31.74 20.87
N GLU A 204 -23.80 32.43 19.98
CA GLU A 204 -23.35 32.69 18.61
C GLU A 204 -22.04 33.50 18.58
N ALA A 205 -21.81 34.36 19.58
CA ALA A 205 -20.54 35.06 19.76
C ALA A 205 -19.37 34.09 20.00
N ALA A 206 -19.54 33.13 20.93
CA ALA A 206 -18.53 32.11 21.19
C ALA A 206 -18.30 31.20 19.97
N ALA A 207 -19.37 30.87 19.24
CA ALA A 207 -19.27 30.11 18.00
C ALA A 207 -18.49 30.87 16.92
N ALA A 208 -18.72 32.18 16.77
CA ALA A 208 -17.97 33.02 15.84
C ALA A 208 -16.49 33.16 16.24
N ASP A 209 -16.19 33.29 17.54
CA ASP A 209 -14.82 33.31 18.03
C ASP A 209 -14.09 32.00 17.77
N ARG A 210 -14.76 30.87 18.03
CA ARG A 210 -14.22 29.54 17.76
C ARG A 210 -13.98 29.32 16.26
N LEU A 211 -14.91 29.75 15.40
CA LEU A 211 -14.73 29.67 13.96
C LEU A 211 -13.53 30.51 13.49
N ARG A 212 -13.28 31.66 14.14
CA ARG A 212 -12.14 32.54 13.84
C ARG A 212 -10.80 31.88 14.16
N GLU A 213 -10.74 31.09 15.22
CA GLU A 213 -9.57 30.27 15.55
C GLU A 213 -9.38 29.11 14.55
N LEU A 214 -10.46 28.43 14.17
CA LEU A 214 -10.42 27.26 13.31
C LEU A 214 -10.13 27.60 11.84
N SER A 215 -10.67 28.71 11.32
CA SER A 215 -10.55 29.11 9.91
C SER A 215 -9.10 29.08 9.36
N PRO A 216 -8.10 29.75 9.98
CA PRO A 216 -6.72 29.72 9.49
C PRO A 216 -6.07 28.33 9.63
N VAL A 217 -6.48 27.54 10.62
CA VAL A 217 -6.01 26.17 10.82
C VAL A 217 -6.53 25.26 9.71
N LEU A 218 -7.84 25.34 9.42
CA LEU A 218 -8.47 24.57 8.33
C LEU A 218 -7.88 24.91 6.97
N ALA A 219 -7.61 26.19 6.69
CA ALA A 219 -6.98 26.60 5.43
C ALA A 219 -5.59 25.96 5.25
N ARG A 220 -4.78 25.91 6.31
CA ARG A 220 -3.46 25.24 6.29
C ARG A 220 -3.58 23.73 6.13
N MET A 221 -4.45 23.10 6.93
CA MET A 221 -4.64 21.65 6.87
C MET A 221 -5.25 21.19 5.54
N LEU A 222 -6.09 22.01 4.90
CA LEU A 222 -6.62 21.74 3.57
C LEU A 222 -5.49 21.74 2.52
N ALA A 223 -4.53 22.66 2.63
CA ALA A 223 -3.36 22.67 1.75
C ALA A 223 -2.52 21.39 1.91
N ASP A 224 -2.34 20.90 3.15
CA ASP A 224 -1.62 19.66 3.44
C ASP A 224 -2.40 18.40 3.00
N LYS A 225 -3.73 18.42 3.10
CA LYS A 225 -4.63 17.33 2.70
C LYS A 225 -4.75 17.19 1.18
N THR A 226 -4.73 18.31 0.47
CA THR A 226 -4.90 18.34 -0.98
C THR A 226 -3.73 17.61 -1.65
N LEU A 227 -4.05 16.79 -2.66
CA LEU A 227 -3.08 15.95 -3.35
C LEU A 227 -1.93 16.81 -3.90
N SER A 228 -0.77 16.75 -3.26
CA SER A 228 0.37 17.54 -3.70
C SER A 228 0.85 17.05 -5.06
N LEU A 229 1.32 17.97 -5.90
CA LEU A 229 1.99 17.61 -7.16
C LEU A 229 3.18 16.65 -6.90
N GLU A 230 3.78 16.72 -5.72
CA GLU A 230 4.83 15.80 -5.25
C GLU A 230 4.31 14.36 -5.14
N THR A 231 3.13 14.14 -4.57
CA THR A 231 2.50 12.82 -4.46
C THR A 231 2.24 12.24 -5.85
N VAL A 232 1.62 13.00 -6.75
CA VAL A 232 1.38 12.57 -8.14
C VAL A 232 2.70 12.23 -8.85
N ARG A 233 3.71 13.11 -8.74
CA ARG A 233 5.03 12.91 -9.35
C ARG A 233 5.72 11.66 -8.79
N SER A 234 5.65 11.45 -7.47
CA SER A 234 6.24 10.28 -6.81
C SER A 234 5.63 8.97 -7.29
N ARG A 235 4.31 8.94 -7.52
CA ARG A 235 3.64 7.78 -8.13
C ARG A 235 4.12 7.53 -9.55
N LYS A 236 4.16 8.57 -10.38
CA LYS A 236 4.63 8.46 -11.78
C LYS A 236 6.07 7.96 -11.85
N LEU A 237 6.96 8.50 -11.01
CA LEU A 237 8.35 8.06 -10.92
C LEU A 237 8.48 6.60 -10.48
N ARG A 238 7.64 6.15 -9.55
CA ARG A 238 7.59 4.73 -9.15
C ARG A 238 7.21 3.82 -10.31
N ASP A 239 6.14 4.16 -11.01
CA ASP A 239 5.65 3.36 -12.15
C ASP A 239 6.69 3.34 -13.30
N ALA A 240 7.37 4.46 -13.52
CA ALA A 240 8.48 4.54 -14.47
C ALA A 240 9.70 3.70 -14.05
N ALA A 241 10.15 3.78 -12.79
CA ALA A 241 11.24 2.95 -12.28
C ALA A 241 10.91 1.44 -12.35
N TYR A 242 9.65 1.07 -12.09
CA TYR A 242 9.17 -0.29 -12.27
C TYR A 242 9.30 -0.74 -13.73
N THR A 243 8.94 0.14 -14.66
CA THR A 243 9.05 -0.12 -16.10
C THR A 243 10.50 -0.36 -16.53
N LEU A 244 11.46 0.40 -16.00
CA LEU A 244 12.89 0.18 -16.25
C LEU A 244 13.34 -1.23 -15.82
N VAL A 245 12.89 -1.69 -14.65
CA VAL A 245 13.19 -3.04 -14.14
C VAL A 245 12.55 -4.11 -15.05
N VAL A 246 11.27 -3.95 -15.40
CA VAL A 246 10.56 -4.91 -16.28
C VAL A 246 11.22 -4.99 -17.66
N ASN A 247 11.58 -3.86 -18.25
CA ASN A 247 12.23 -3.82 -19.55
C ASN A 247 13.60 -4.51 -19.52
N ALA A 248 14.42 -4.23 -18.50
CA ALA A 248 15.71 -4.90 -18.33
C ALA A 248 15.53 -6.42 -18.15
N GLU A 249 14.60 -6.86 -17.30
CA GLU A 249 14.30 -8.28 -17.13
C GLU A 249 13.81 -8.95 -18.42
N ARG A 250 12.98 -8.26 -19.22
CA ARG A 250 12.48 -8.80 -20.49
C ARG A 250 13.64 -9.11 -21.44
N ARG A 251 14.61 -8.18 -21.55
CA ARG A 251 15.81 -8.37 -22.39
C ARG A 251 16.67 -9.53 -21.89
N LEU A 252 16.91 -9.60 -20.57
CA LEU A 252 17.67 -10.70 -19.97
C LEU A 252 16.99 -12.05 -20.18
N ARG A 253 15.66 -12.11 -20.06
CA ARG A 253 14.89 -13.34 -20.30
C ARG A 253 14.95 -13.76 -21.75
N ALA A 254 14.83 -12.84 -22.70
CA ALA A 254 14.96 -13.16 -24.13
C ALA A 254 16.34 -13.76 -24.45
N ALA A 255 17.41 -13.17 -23.88
CA ALA A 255 18.76 -13.72 -23.99
C ALA A 255 18.89 -15.12 -23.36
N ALA A 256 18.34 -15.30 -22.15
CA ALA A 256 18.33 -16.59 -21.48
C ALA A 256 17.52 -17.65 -22.24
N GLU A 257 16.40 -17.27 -22.85
CA GLU A 257 15.57 -18.16 -23.66
C GLU A 257 16.34 -18.67 -24.88
N TYR A 258 17.10 -17.80 -25.56
CA TYR A 258 17.98 -18.21 -26.66
C TYR A 258 19.04 -19.25 -26.25
N TRP A 259 19.69 -19.05 -25.10
CA TRP A 259 20.80 -19.92 -24.66
C TRP A 259 20.37 -21.16 -23.88
N TYR A 260 19.29 -21.07 -23.11
CA TYR A 260 18.95 -22.03 -22.06
C TYR A 260 17.56 -22.66 -22.23
N ALA A 261 16.86 -22.42 -23.34
CA ALA A 261 15.62 -23.11 -23.65
C ALA A 261 15.76 -24.64 -23.51
N GLY A 262 14.81 -25.27 -22.82
CA GLY A 262 14.82 -26.71 -22.55
C GLY A 262 15.79 -27.17 -21.45
N THR A 263 16.53 -26.26 -20.82
CA THR A 263 17.45 -26.59 -19.72
C THR A 263 16.91 -26.13 -18.36
N ASP A 264 17.43 -26.72 -17.28
CA ASP A 264 17.07 -26.32 -15.91
C ASP A 264 17.45 -24.87 -15.58
N LYS A 265 18.44 -24.29 -16.27
CA LYS A 265 18.86 -22.90 -16.06
C LYS A 265 17.74 -21.90 -16.35
N MET A 266 16.80 -22.23 -17.24
CA MET A 266 15.69 -21.33 -17.58
C MET A 266 14.77 -21.05 -16.38
N LYS A 267 14.74 -21.94 -15.37
CA LYS A 267 13.97 -21.74 -14.13
C LYS A 267 14.41 -20.49 -13.36
N ASP A 268 15.67 -20.06 -13.50
CA ASP A 268 16.20 -18.84 -12.88
C ASP A 268 15.72 -17.55 -13.56
N TYR A 269 15.23 -17.64 -14.80
CA TYR A 269 14.78 -16.52 -15.62
C TYR A 269 13.26 -16.49 -15.84
N ALA A 270 12.53 -17.31 -15.09
CA ALA A 270 11.08 -17.41 -15.19
C ALA A 270 10.40 -16.02 -15.13
N PRO A 271 9.25 -15.85 -15.79
CA PRO A 271 8.47 -14.62 -15.66
C PRO A 271 7.98 -14.44 -14.23
N PHE A 272 7.91 -13.18 -13.79
CA PHE A 272 7.34 -12.86 -12.48
C PHE A 272 5.91 -13.42 -12.40
N PRO A 273 5.57 -14.23 -11.38
CA PRO A 273 4.24 -14.80 -11.26
C PRO A 273 3.25 -13.66 -11.01
N VAL A 274 2.45 -13.34 -12.02
CA VAL A 274 1.30 -12.45 -11.85
C VAL A 274 0.24 -13.29 -11.15
N SER A 275 -0.01 -13.02 -9.86
CA SER A 275 -1.17 -13.61 -9.19
C SER A 275 -2.41 -13.23 -9.98
N ARG A 276 -2.99 -14.18 -10.74
CA ARG A 276 -4.34 -14.05 -11.31
C ARG A 276 -5.31 -14.04 -10.13
N GLY A 277 -5.58 -12.87 -9.57
CA GLY A 277 -6.46 -12.72 -8.42
C GLY A 277 -6.28 -11.38 -7.71
N ALA A 278 -6.55 -10.27 -8.38
CA ALA A 278 -6.73 -8.95 -7.75
C ALA A 278 -7.54 -7.99 -8.66
N HIS A 279 -8.54 -8.51 -9.36
CA HIS A 279 -9.67 -7.74 -9.87
C HIS A 279 -10.97 -8.22 -9.20
N GLY A 280 -10.88 -8.54 -7.91
CA GLY A 280 -12.03 -8.76 -7.03
C GLY A 280 -11.67 -8.14 -5.68
N GLY A 281 -12.48 -7.19 -5.23
CA GLY A 281 -12.37 -6.66 -3.87
C GLY A 281 -12.65 -7.77 -2.86
N GLY A 282 -11.94 -7.75 -1.74
CA GLY A 282 -12.10 -8.71 -0.66
C GLY A 282 -10.85 -8.78 0.19
N GLU A 283 -10.87 -8.02 1.28
CA GLU A 283 -10.27 -8.31 2.60
C GLU A 283 -9.15 -9.36 2.63
N GLU A 284 -7.89 -8.94 2.80
CA GLU A 284 -6.82 -9.81 3.32
C GLU A 284 -6.88 -9.74 4.86
N GLU A 285 -7.67 -10.64 5.48
CA GLU A 285 -7.41 -11.12 6.83
C GLU A 285 -6.14 -11.99 6.82
N GLY A 286 -5.30 -11.80 7.83
CA GLY A 286 -4.08 -12.59 8.01
C GLY A 286 -4.37 -13.97 8.61
N ALA A 287 -3.49 -14.92 8.30
CA ALA A 287 -3.18 -16.03 9.20
C ALA A 287 -1.86 -16.69 8.76
N ASP A 288 -0.89 -16.65 9.67
CA ASP A 288 0.22 -17.57 9.75
C ASP A 288 -0.29 -19.00 10.05
N GLY A 289 0.51 -20.00 9.68
CA GLY A 289 0.72 -21.15 10.55
C GLY A 289 0.06 -22.48 10.18
N GLU A 290 0.95 -23.45 9.97
CA GLU A 290 0.82 -24.86 10.39
C GLU A 290 0.08 -25.85 9.47
N SER A 291 0.95 -26.57 8.75
CA SER A 291 0.90 -28.00 8.43
C SER A 291 0.19 -28.87 9.47
N GLU A 292 -0.71 -29.74 8.99
CA GLU A 292 -0.82 -31.10 9.49
C GLU A 292 -1.26 -32.05 8.35
N GLU A 293 -0.55 -33.15 8.27
CA GLU A 293 -0.75 -34.29 7.39
C GLU A 293 -2.02 -35.05 7.80
N ALA A 294 -2.86 -35.43 6.84
CA ALA A 294 -3.77 -36.57 6.99
C ALA A 294 -3.99 -37.21 5.62
N GLU A 295 -3.55 -38.45 5.52
CA GLU A 295 -3.70 -39.38 4.39
C GLU A 295 -5.17 -39.84 4.19
N PRO A 296 -5.47 -40.48 3.05
CA PRO A 296 -6.83 -40.62 2.53
C PRO A 296 -7.54 -41.89 3.06
N GLU A 297 -8.86 -41.80 3.25
CA GLU A 297 -9.72 -42.97 3.36
C GLU A 297 -10.37 -43.28 2.01
N ASP A 298 -10.12 -44.50 1.55
CA ASP A 298 -10.82 -45.22 0.49
C ASP A 298 -12.30 -45.44 0.84
N GLY A 299 -13.17 -45.54 -0.18
CA GLY A 299 -14.50 -46.11 -0.01
C GLY A 299 -15.51 -45.82 -1.12
N GLU A 300 -15.46 -46.64 -2.18
CA GLU A 300 -16.59 -47.33 -2.85
C GLU A 300 -17.89 -46.51 -3.11
N SER A 301 -18.16 -46.08 -4.36
CA SER A 301 -18.89 -46.79 -5.43
C SER A 301 -20.33 -47.20 -5.11
N GLU A 302 -21.32 -46.59 -5.78
CA GLU A 302 -22.53 -47.18 -6.42
C GLU A 302 -23.14 -46.08 -7.31
N GLU A 303 -22.97 -46.12 -8.64
CA GLU A 303 -23.89 -46.71 -9.62
C GLU A 303 -25.38 -46.40 -9.36
N SER A 304 -25.94 -45.47 -10.14
CA SER A 304 -27.37 -45.42 -10.42
C SER A 304 -27.58 -45.05 -11.89
N GLU A 305 -27.57 -46.10 -12.69
CA GLU A 305 -28.18 -46.23 -14.01
C GLU A 305 -29.65 -45.76 -13.95
N SER A 306 -30.05 -44.80 -14.78
CA SER A 306 -31.46 -44.58 -15.09
C SER A 306 -31.64 -44.11 -16.53
N GLY A 307 -31.99 -45.08 -17.38
CA GLY A 307 -33.07 -45.01 -18.35
C GLY A 307 -33.01 -43.95 -19.45
N ASP A 308 -32.47 -44.35 -20.59
CA ASP A 308 -33.00 -43.99 -21.91
C ASP A 308 -34.46 -44.47 -22.04
N ASP A 309 -35.36 -43.64 -22.57
CA ASP A 309 -36.21 -44.04 -23.71
C ASP A 309 -37.00 -42.85 -24.31
N GLU A 310 -36.88 -42.80 -25.64
CA GLU A 310 -37.38 -41.98 -26.75
C GLU A 310 -38.59 -41.02 -26.60
N PRO A 311 -38.54 -39.87 -27.31
CA PRO A 311 -39.72 -39.16 -27.80
C PRO A 311 -39.98 -39.48 -29.28
N GLY A 312 -41.10 -40.14 -29.57
CA GLY A 312 -41.67 -40.23 -30.91
C GLY A 312 -43.18 -40.00 -30.84
N ASP A 313 -43.67 -38.97 -31.50
CA ASP A 313 -44.63 -39.12 -32.62
C ASP A 313 -45.18 -37.75 -33.05
N GLU A 314 -44.91 -37.41 -34.30
CA GLU A 314 -45.45 -36.24 -34.99
C GLU A 314 -46.76 -36.64 -35.69
N GLY A 315 -47.86 -36.01 -35.27
CA GLY A 315 -48.85 -35.40 -36.17
C GLY A 315 -49.69 -36.28 -37.11
N GLN A 316 -51.02 -36.22 -36.92
CA GLN A 316 -51.93 -35.82 -38.01
C GLN A 316 -53.33 -35.41 -37.52
N SER A 317 -53.77 -34.24 -37.99
CA SER A 317 -55.16 -33.77 -38.05
C SER A 317 -55.99 -34.63 -39.03
N PRO A 318 -57.34 -34.56 -39.05
CA PRO A 318 -58.17 -33.35 -39.22
C PRO A 318 -59.12 -33.04 -38.06
#